data_AF-A0A5N9GQH8-F1
#
_entry.id   AF-A0A5N9GQH8-F1
#
_cell.length_a   1.000
_cell.length_b   1.000
_cell.length_c   1.000
_cell.angle_alpha   90.00
_cell.angle_beta   90.00
_cell.angle_gamma   90.00
#
_symmetry.space_group_name_H-M   'P 1'
#
loop_
_entity.id
_entity.type
_entity.pdbx_description
1 polymer ?
#
loop_
_entity_poly.entity_id
_entity_poly.type
_entity_poly.pdbx_seq_one_letter_code
_entity_poly.pdbx_strand_id
1 'polypeptide(L)'
;MYYDTTPYKSPIPVVRDDRTHALVNILPREGKRLIARGVLALPEVKRALENGWFVVSRGITPSYILEELTGQDYDTANCTAGIVTEGRMASVLEDDRLGPWVFKDGTLDETPAPVVLDQFTAYDVSVKGANAVDPDGNIGVFAADKAGGTVGGIWPTITARGAHWVAPVSLERLIPSVIEAARHCGNHLWDYTMGQSAGFMPVVNALVVTEIQAIELLTGVTAVHVGSGGVAGSEGAVMLALEGEHDVVLKAFELIEAIKGEPQFDPPRLVPYIREPETSPSR
;
A
#
# COMPACT_ATOMS: atom_id res chain seq x y z
N MET A 1 -9.34 4.96 -7.32
CA MET A 1 -9.05 4.68 -8.74
C MET A 1 -7.62 4.17 -8.86
N TYR A 2 -7.33 3.23 -9.77
CA TYR A 2 -5.94 2.91 -10.10
C TYR A 2 -5.21 4.10 -10.71
N TYR A 3 -3.92 4.26 -10.42
CA TYR A 3 -3.10 5.27 -11.10
C TYR A 3 -3.04 4.93 -12.60
N ASP A 4 -3.34 5.91 -13.45
CA ASP A 4 -3.33 5.72 -14.91
C ASP A 4 -1.90 5.68 -15.44
N THR A 5 -1.47 4.48 -15.81
CA THR A 5 -0.14 4.20 -16.35
C THR A 5 -0.08 4.28 -17.87
N THR A 6 -1.19 4.52 -18.57
CA THR A 6 -1.26 4.57 -20.04
C THR A 6 -0.17 5.46 -20.65
N PRO A 7 0.12 6.68 -20.12
CA PRO A 7 1.16 7.55 -20.68
C PRO A 7 2.59 7.01 -20.57
N TYR A 8 2.83 6.02 -19.71
CA TYR A 8 4.17 5.47 -19.42
C TYR A 8 4.42 4.14 -20.14
N LYS A 9 3.39 3.54 -20.73
CA LYS A 9 3.49 2.26 -21.44
C LYS A 9 4.19 2.45 -22.78
N SER A 10 5.12 1.55 -23.08
CA SER A 10 5.76 1.45 -24.38
C SER A 10 4.77 0.95 -25.42
N PRO A 11 4.96 1.29 -26.70
CA PRO A 11 4.21 0.66 -27.79
C PRO A 11 4.35 -0.86 -27.73
N ILE A 12 3.27 -1.57 -28.08
CA ILE A 12 3.21 -3.03 -28.09
C ILE A 12 2.91 -3.51 -29.51
N PRO A 13 3.57 -4.59 -29.99
CA PRO A 13 3.19 -5.23 -31.24
C PRO A 13 1.69 -5.55 -31.29
N VAL A 14 1.05 -5.24 -32.42
CA VAL A 14 -0.41 -5.38 -32.57
C VAL A 14 -0.82 -6.84 -32.46
N VAL A 15 -0.13 -7.72 -33.19
CA VAL A 15 -0.38 -9.17 -33.17
C VAL A 15 0.21 -9.74 -31.89
N ARG A 16 -0.61 -10.45 -31.12
CA ARG A 16 -0.20 -11.02 -29.83
C ARG A 16 1.02 -11.94 -29.95
N ASP A 17 1.07 -12.73 -31.01
CA ASP A 17 2.09 -13.75 -31.20
C ASP A 17 3.45 -13.15 -31.66
N ASP A 18 3.47 -11.86 -32.04
CA ASP A 18 4.70 -11.10 -32.36
C ASP A 18 5.31 -10.43 -31.11
N ARG A 19 4.64 -10.50 -29.96
CA ARG A 19 5.11 -9.91 -28.69
C ARG A 19 6.07 -10.85 -27.98
N THR A 20 6.97 -10.28 -27.19
CA THR A 20 7.65 -11.05 -26.15
C THR A 20 6.71 -11.21 -24.97
N HIS A 21 6.68 -12.40 -24.36
CA HIS A 21 5.83 -12.73 -23.22
C HIS A 21 6.69 -13.25 -22.07
N ALA A 22 6.41 -12.81 -20.85
CA ALA A 22 7.02 -13.36 -19.64
C ALA A 22 5.95 -13.60 -18.56
N LEU A 23 6.21 -14.56 -17.68
CA LEU A 23 5.43 -14.81 -16.47
C LEU A 23 6.33 -14.57 -15.27
N VAL A 24 5.88 -13.73 -14.35
CA VAL A 24 6.60 -13.44 -13.11
C VAL A 24 5.77 -13.85 -11.92
N ASN A 25 6.44 -14.33 -10.87
CA ASN A 25 5.85 -14.68 -9.58
C ASN A 25 6.51 -13.84 -8.48
N ILE A 26 5.71 -13.04 -7.79
CA ILE A 26 6.14 -12.01 -6.86
C ILE A 26 5.57 -12.33 -5.48
N LEU A 27 6.44 -12.54 -4.49
CA LEU A 27 6.04 -12.74 -3.11
C LEU A 27 5.59 -11.41 -2.47
N PRO A 28 4.77 -11.42 -1.41
CA PRO A 28 4.24 -10.20 -0.81
C PRO A 28 5.31 -9.16 -0.43
N ARG A 29 6.48 -9.59 0.05
CA ARG A 29 7.59 -8.71 0.43
C ARG A 29 8.31 -8.12 -0.78
N GLU A 30 8.51 -8.91 -1.83
CA GLU A 30 9.07 -8.48 -3.11
C GLU A 30 8.14 -7.46 -3.80
N GLY A 31 6.82 -7.72 -3.76
CA GLY A 31 5.81 -6.80 -4.28
C GLY A 31 5.81 -5.46 -3.55
N LYS A 32 6.02 -5.45 -2.23
CA LYS A 32 6.12 -4.21 -1.44
C LYS A 32 7.33 -3.37 -1.83
N ARG A 33 8.49 -3.99 -2.07
CA ARG A 33 9.68 -3.31 -2.61
C ARG A 33 9.43 -2.73 -4.01
N LEU A 34 8.83 -3.51 -4.91
CA LEU A 34 8.45 -3.04 -6.25
C LEU A 34 7.47 -1.85 -6.19
N ILE A 35 6.41 -1.98 -5.38
CA ILE A 35 5.41 -0.92 -5.19
C ILE A 35 6.04 0.34 -4.60
N ALA A 36 6.96 0.20 -3.64
CA ALA A 36 7.66 1.34 -3.05
C ALA A 36 8.44 2.14 -4.11
N ARG A 37 9.22 1.46 -4.96
CA ARG A 37 9.90 2.09 -6.11
C ARG A 37 8.91 2.73 -7.09
N GLY A 38 7.79 2.07 -7.36
CA GLY A 38 6.70 2.61 -8.18
C GLY A 38 6.12 3.90 -7.60
N VAL A 39 5.84 3.94 -6.30
CA VAL A 39 5.34 5.15 -5.63
C VAL A 39 6.33 6.31 -5.77
N LEU A 40 7.62 6.08 -5.55
CA LEU A 40 8.65 7.12 -5.70
C LEU A 40 8.87 7.58 -7.15
N ALA A 41 8.44 6.78 -8.13
CA ALA A 41 8.52 7.16 -9.53
C ALA A 41 7.40 8.13 -9.95
N LEU A 42 6.33 8.27 -9.17
CA LEU A 42 5.18 9.12 -9.49
C LEU A 42 5.56 10.61 -9.58
N PRO A 43 5.04 11.35 -10.57
CA PRO A 43 5.29 12.79 -10.70
C PRO A 43 4.84 13.61 -9.48
N GLU A 44 3.69 13.30 -8.90
CA GLU A 44 3.13 14.02 -7.74
C GLU A 44 3.99 13.81 -6.50
N VAL A 45 4.53 12.60 -6.33
CA VAL A 45 5.45 12.26 -5.24
C VAL A 45 6.78 12.99 -5.41
N LYS A 46 7.37 12.94 -6.61
CA LYS A 46 8.60 13.69 -6.92
C LYS A 46 8.42 15.19 -6.69
N ARG A 47 7.32 15.76 -7.18
CA ARG A 47 7.00 17.17 -6.96
C ARG A 47 6.87 17.51 -5.47
N ALA A 48 6.16 16.71 -4.69
CA ALA A 48 6.00 16.95 -3.25
C ALA A 48 7.34 16.83 -2.48
N LEU A 49 8.22 15.93 -2.92
CA LEU A 49 9.58 15.81 -2.39
C LEU A 49 10.51 16.94 -2.87
N GLU A 50 10.22 17.63 -3.97
CA GLU A 50 11.01 18.79 -4.40
C GLU A 50 10.50 20.10 -3.77
N ASN A 51 9.19 20.25 -3.67
CA ASN A 51 8.53 21.47 -3.20
C ASN A 51 7.13 21.14 -2.65
N GLY A 52 7.08 20.70 -1.40
CA GLY A 52 5.84 20.31 -0.75
C GLY A 52 6.04 19.52 0.53
N TRP A 53 4.91 19.08 1.07
CA TRP A 53 4.81 18.15 2.17
C TRP A 53 4.57 16.75 1.65
N PHE A 54 5.38 15.81 2.15
CA PHE A 54 5.23 14.39 1.87
C PHE A 54 5.14 13.64 3.20
N VAL A 55 3.98 13.06 3.49
CA VAL A 55 3.73 12.35 4.76
C VAL A 55 3.62 10.86 4.50
N VAL A 56 4.48 10.08 5.13
CA VAL A 56 4.43 8.61 5.10
C VAL A 56 3.74 8.10 6.35
N SER A 57 2.52 7.60 6.19
CA SER A 57 1.75 7.01 7.28
C SER A 57 2.32 5.66 7.71
N ARG A 58 2.01 5.25 8.93
CA ARG A 58 2.33 3.91 9.45
C ARG A 58 1.76 2.79 8.54
N GLY A 59 2.59 1.79 8.27
CA GLY A 59 2.25 0.56 7.54
C GLY A 59 3.51 -0.17 7.05
N ILE A 60 3.36 -1.45 6.68
CA ILE A 60 4.46 -2.26 6.12
C ILE A 60 4.91 -1.71 4.76
N THR A 61 4.05 -1.61 3.74
CA THR A 61 4.49 -1.06 2.44
C THR A 61 5.03 0.39 2.54
N PRO A 62 4.45 1.28 3.36
CA PRO A 62 5.05 2.56 3.68
C PRO A 62 6.49 2.50 4.25
N SER A 63 6.87 1.49 5.03
CA SER A 63 8.27 1.39 5.52
C SER A 63 9.25 1.12 4.38
N TYR A 64 8.88 0.31 3.39
CA TYR A 64 9.69 0.10 2.18
C TYR A 64 9.90 1.41 1.39
N ILE A 65 8.92 2.32 1.41
CA ILE A 65 9.05 3.65 0.79
C ILE A 65 10.07 4.50 1.55
N LEU A 66 10.10 4.42 2.89
CA LEU A 66 11.11 5.11 3.69
C LEU A 66 12.50 4.57 3.43
N GLU A 67 12.66 3.24 3.40
CA GLU A 67 13.95 2.61 3.11
C GLU A 67 14.49 3.05 1.74
N GLU A 68 13.64 3.07 0.70
CA GLU A 68 14.01 3.56 -0.63
C GLU A 68 14.32 5.06 -0.65
N LEU A 69 13.66 5.87 0.20
CA LEU A 69 13.90 7.32 0.28
C LEU A 69 15.18 7.68 1.05
N THR A 70 15.46 6.98 2.15
CA THR A 70 16.52 7.36 3.10
C THR A 70 17.76 6.49 2.97
N GLY A 71 17.66 5.33 2.31
CA GLY A 71 18.72 4.32 2.25
C GLY A 71 19.02 3.66 3.60
N GLN A 72 18.11 3.78 4.57
CA GLN A 72 18.24 3.21 5.92
C GLN A 72 17.27 2.06 6.11
N ASP A 73 17.68 1.07 6.89
CA ASP A 73 16.79 0.01 7.34
C ASP A 73 15.89 0.51 8.48
N TYR A 74 14.63 0.08 8.47
CA TYR A 74 13.68 0.36 9.54
C TYR A 74 13.17 -0.93 10.15
N ASP A 75 12.75 -0.87 11.42
CA ASP A 75 11.99 -1.94 12.05
C ASP A 75 10.57 -1.96 11.45
N THR A 76 10.47 -2.56 10.27
CA THR A 76 9.29 -2.61 9.41
C THR A 76 8.07 -3.15 10.16
N ALA A 77 8.26 -4.15 11.04
CA ALA A 77 7.20 -4.73 11.85
C ALA A 77 6.55 -3.70 12.80
N ASN A 78 7.35 -2.77 13.32
CA ASN A 78 6.92 -1.72 14.23
C ASN A 78 6.55 -0.40 13.53
N CYS A 79 6.80 -0.27 12.22
CA CYS A 79 6.30 0.85 11.40
C CYS A 79 4.77 0.86 11.20
N THR A 80 4.02 -0.04 11.83
CA THR A 80 2.57 -0.20 11.68
C THR A 80 1.82 -0.02 13.00
N ALA A 81 0.55 0.38 12.91
CA ALA A 81 -0.37 0.41 14.05
C ALA A 81 -1.25 -0.85 14.09
N GLY A 82 -2.04 -1.06 13.03
CA GLY A 82 -2.85 -2.27 12.83
C GLY A 82 -2.20 -3.22 11.83
N ILE A 83 -2.17 -4.52 12.14
CA ILE A 83 -1.48 -5.54 11.36
C ILE A 83 -2.30 -6.84 11.33
N VAL A 84 -2.24 -7.55 10.20
CA VAL A 84 -2.73 -8.93 10.09
C VAL A 84 -1.51 -9.84 10.06
N THR A 85 -1.29 -10.60 11.12
CA THR A 85 -0.17 -11.53 11.28
C THR A 85 -0.53 -12.58 12.33
N GLU A 86 0.25 -13.66 12.43
CA GLU A 86 -0.02 -14.78 13.35
C GLU A 86 -1.46 -15.34 13.22
N GLY A 87 -2.06 -15.24 12.02
CA GLY A 87 -3.42 -15.70 11.74
C GLY A 87 -4.55 -14.88 12.36
N ARG A 88 -4.31 -13.63 12.79
CA ARG A 88 -5.32 -12.75 13.41
C ARG A 88 -5.19 -11.29 12.99
N MET A 89 -6.28 -10.54 13.12
CA MET A 89 -6.24 -9.08 13.13
C MET A 89 -5.72 -8.60 14.49
N ALA A 90 -4.73 -7.70 14.49
CA ALA A 90 -4.10 -7.23 15.71
C ALA A 90 -3.62 -5.79 15.58
N SER A 91 -3.17 -5.24 16.70
CA SER A 91 -2.40 -4.00 16.74
C SER A 91 -1.03 -4.24 17.37
N VAL A 92 -0.03 -3.54 16.87
CA VAL A 92 1.28 -3.42 17.53
C VAL A 92 1.11 -2.68 18.86
N LEU A 93 1.87 -3.07 19.88
CA LEU A 93 1.90 -2.33 21.16
C LEU A 93 2.27 -0.87 20.93
N GLU A 94 1.55 0.06 21.56
CA GLU A 94 1.68 1.49 21.29
C GLU A 94 3.10 2.03 21.48
N ASP A 95 3.77 1.60 22.54
CA ASP A 95 5.16 2.00 22.88
C ASP A 95 6.19 1.55 21.83
N ASP A 96 5.86 0.56 20.99
CA ASP A 96 6.76 0.06 19.94
C ASP A 96 6.54 0.76 18.60
N ARG A 97 5.42 1.45 18.40
CA ARG A 97 5.04 1.92 17.06
C ARG A 97 5.96 3.04 16.59
N LEU A 98 6.58 2.87 15.43
CA LEU A 98 7.39 3.88 14.74
C LEU A 98 6.60 4.70 13.71
N GLY A 99 7.01 5.95 13.50
CA GLY A 99 6.38 6.90 12.58
C GLY A 99 5.15 7.63 13.17
N PRO A 100 4.29 8.24 12.35
CA PRO A 100 4.48 8.50 10.92
C PRO A 100 5.71 9.39 10.66
N TRP A 101 6.13 9.49 9.41
CA TRP A 101 7.27 10.32 9.00
C TRP A 101 6.80 11.45 8.11
N VAL A 102 7.42 12.60 8.28
CA VAL A 102 7.09 13.83 7.55
C VAL A 102 8.33 14.29 6.83
N PHE A 103 8.16 14.67 5.57
CA PHE A 103 9.21 15.28 4.77
C PHE A 103 8.74 16.64 4.28
N LYS A 104 9.64 17.61 4.36
CA LYS A 104 9.49 18.93 3.73
C LYS A 104 10.58 19.08 2.68
N ASP A 105 10.18 19.25 1.43
CA ASP A 105 11.11 19.47 0.30
C ASP A 105 12.24 18.41 0.29
N GLY A 106 11.84 17.15 0.55
CA GLY A 106 12.70 15.97 0.45
C GLY A 106 13.54 15.69 1.70
N THR A 107 13.49 16.57 2.71
CA THR A 107 14.22 16.42 3.96
C THR A 107 13.29 15.97 5.08
N LEU A 108 13.74 15.03 5.91
CA LEU A 108 12.98 14.59 7.08
C LEU A 108 12.74 15.77 8.02
N ASP A 109 11.49 15.95 8.44
CA ASP A 109 11.03 17.05 9.27
C ASP A 109 10.40 16.51 10.55
N GLU A 110 10.69 17.17 11.68
CA GLU A 110 10.21 16.75 13.01
C GLU A 110 8.81 17.28 13.35
N THR A 111 8.23 18.12 12.49
CA THR A 111 6.89 18.67 12.69
C THR A 111 5.87 17.54 12.74
N PRO A 112 5.01 17.47 13.78
CA PRO A 112 4.03 16.41 13.91
C PRO A 112 3.09 16.34 12.69
N ALA A 113 2.82 15.12 12.21
CA ALA A 113 1.98 14.91 11.03
C ALA A 113 0.61 15.63 11.08
N PRO A 114 -0.12 15.69 12.21
CA PRO A 114 -1.37 16.48 12.27
C PRO A 114 -1.17 17.97 11.96
N VAL A 115 -0.09 18.57 12.45
CA VAL A 115 0.25 19.99 12.21
C VAL A 115 0.63 20.23 10.76
N VAL A 116 1.29 19.25 10.12
CA VAL A 116 1.61 19.30 8.69
C VAL A 116 0.36 19.10 7.84
N LEU A 117 -0.52 18.17 8.20
CA LEU A 117 -1.79 17.97 7.52
C LEU A 117 -2.66 19.24 7.56
N ASP A 118 -2.61 20.00 8.65
CA ASP A 118 -3.27 21.32 8.71
C ASP A 118 -2.72 22.34 7.72
N GLN A 119 -1.50 22.13 7.20
CA GLN A 119 -0.84 22.99 6.21
C GLN A 119 -0.88 22.43 4.78
N PHE A 120 -1.40 21.21 4.57
CA PHE A 120 -1.53 20.62 3.24
C PHE A 120 -2.24 21.55 2.25
N THR A 121 -1.81 21.47 1.01
CA THR A 121 -2.42 22.06 -0.16
C THR A 121 -2.79 20.94 -1.13
N ALA A 122 -3.43 21.29 -2.25
CA ALA A 122 -3.74 20.31 -3.30
C ALA A 122 -2.47 19.66 -3.90
N TYR A 123 -1.29 20.22 -3.67
CA TYR A 123 -0.03 19.72 -4.24
C TYR A 123 0.73 18.76 -3.33
N ASP A 124 0.30 18.62 -2.08
CA ASP A 124 0.96 17.79 -1.08
C ASP A 124 0.46 16.34 -1.14
N VAL A 125 1.28 15.42 -0.62
CA VAL A 125 1.05 13.99 -0.74
C VAL A 125 1.07 13.33 0.64
N SER A 126 0.06 12.51 0.91
CA SER A 126 0.09 11.54 2.00
C SER A 126 0.08 10.13 1.43
N VAL A 127 1.00 9.30 1.89
CA VAL A 127 1.08 7.89 1.56
C VAL A 127 0.47 7.08 2.67
N LYS A 128 -0.49 6.22 2.34
CA LYS A 128 -1.01 5.20 3.26
C LYS A 128 -1.54 4.00 2.49
N GLY A 129 -1.03 2.81 2.82
CA GLY A 129 -1.50 1.55 2.24
C GLY A 129 -2.89 1.14 2.76
N ALA A 130 -3.43 0.07 2.18
CA ALA A 130 -4.80 -0.41 2.42
C ALA A 130 -4.87 -1.91 2.65
N ASN A 131 -5.94 -2.37 3.30
CA ASN A 131 -6.21 -3.80 3.56
C ASN A 131 -6.95 -4.49 2.41
N ALA A 132 -7.58 -3.71 1.54
CA ALA A 132 -8.33 -4.19 0.39
C ALA A 132 -8.22 -3.20 -0.77
N VAL A 133 -8.34 -3.72 -1.99
CA VAL A 133 -8.55 -2.96 -3.22
C VAL A 133 -9.61 -3.69 -4.06
N ASP A 134 -10.45 -2.98 -4.80
CA ASP A 134 -11.38 -3.59 -5.76
C ASP A 134 -11.07 -3.21 -7.21
N PRO A 135 -11.71 -3.85 -8.22
CA PRO A 135 -11.45 -3.58 -9.63
C PRO A 135 -11.74 -2.15 -10.11
N ASP A 136 -12.48 -1.35 -9.34
CA ASP A 136 -12.72 0.06 -9.62
C ASP A 136 -11.61 0.96 -9.02
N GLY A 137 -10.65 0.34 -8.32
CA GLY A 137 -9.57 1.00 -7.62
C GLY A 137 -10.02 1.70 -6.33
N ASN A 138 -11.16 1.33 -5.75
CA ASN A 138 -11.47 1.75 -4.39
C ASN A 138 -10.57 0.96 -3.43
N ILE A 139 -10.22 1.56 -2.29
CA ILE A 139 -9.45 0.89 -1.25
C ILE A 139 -10.25 0.79 0.04
N GLY A 140 -10.03 -0.28 0.78
CA GLY A 140 -10.59 -0.49 2.10
C GLY A 140 -9.50 -0.57 3.16
N VAL A 141 -9.68 0.15 4.26
CA VAL A 141 -8.71 0.14 5.36
C VAL A 141 -9.40 -0.25 6.66
N PHE A 142 -8.84 -1.22 7.37
CA PHE A 142 -9.34 -1.58 8.69
C PHE A 142 -9.03 -0.47 9.71
N ALA A 143 -10.01 -0.16 10.55
CA ALA A 143 -9.89 0.87 11.58
C ALA A 143 -10.40 0.34 12.93
N ALA A 144 -9.48 -0.03 13.81
CA ALA A 144 -9.82 -0.49 15.16
C ALA A 144 -10.19 0.68 16.09
N ASP A 145 -9.44 1.79 15.98
CA ASP A 145 -9.66 3.00 16.77
C ASP A 145 -11.06 3.60 16.56
N LYS A 146 -11.65 4.10 17.65
CA LYS A 146 -13.02 4.64 17.69
C LYS A 146 -13.26 5.83 16.76
N ALA A 147 -12.21 6.57 16.41
CA ALA A 147 -12.25 7.73 15.52
C ALA A 147 -11.77 7.39 14.09
N GLY A 148 -11.60 6.10 13.76
CA GLY A 148 -11.15 5.68 12.43
C GLY A 148 -9.62 5.60 12.28
N GLY A 149 -8.86 5.81 13.36
CA GLY A 149 -7.41 5.70 13.39
C GLY A 149 -6.71 6.63 12.40
N THR A 150 -5.60 6.18 11.81
CA THR A 150 -4.84 6.99 10.85
C THR A 150 -5.68 7.43 9.65
N VAL A 151 -6.62 6.60 9.18
CA VAL A 151 -7.49 6.98 8.06
C VAL A 151 -8.42 8.12 8.45
N GLY A 152 -9.06 8.04 9.61
CA GLY A 152 -9.89 9.12 10.15
C GLY A 152 -9.14 10.44 10.28
N GLY A 153 -7.84 10.38 10.62
CA GLY A 153 -7.00 11.57 10.76
C GLY A 153 -6.54 12.22 9.45
N ILE A 154 -6.38 11.47 8.36
CA ILE A 154 -5.88 12.02 7.08
C ILE A 154 -6.98 12.26 6.05
N TRP A 155 -8.02 11.42 6.05
CA TRP A 155 -9.00 11.37 4.96
C TRP A 155 -9.79 12.67 4.76
N PRO A 156 -10.33 13.32 5.82
CA PRO A 156 -11.10 14.55 5.66
C PRO A 156 -10.25 15.68 5.06
N THR A 157 -9.03 15.85 5.58
CA THR A 157 -8.10 16.89 5.15
C THR A 157 -7.69 16.71 3.69
N ILE A 158 -7.22 15.51 3.33
CA ILE A 158 -6.79 15.23 1.96
C ILE A 158 -7.94 15.46 0.98
N THR A 159 -9.12 14.91 1.30
CA THR A 159 -10.28 14.99 0.42
C THR A 159 -10.79 16.42 0.26
N ALA A 160 -10.92 17.18 1.36
CA ALA A 160 -11.42 18.55 1.32
C ALA A 160 -10.49 19.50 0.55
N ARG A 161 -9.18 19.24 0.59
CA ARG A 161 -8.17 20.09 -0.05
C ARG A 161 -7.81 19.67 -1.47
N GLY A 162 -8.27 18.49 -1.90
CA GLY A 162 -7.84 17.88 -3.17
C GLY A 162 -6.36 17.51 -3.17
N ALA A 163 -5.79 17.22 -2.00
CA ALA A 163 -4.42 16.72 -1.88
C ALA A 163 -4.34 15.26 -2.36
N HIS A 164 -3.12 14.76 -2.57
CA HIS A 164 -2.93 13.41 -3.09
C HIS A 164 -2.88 12.39 -1.95
N TRP A 165 -3.82 11.44 -1.93
CA TRP A 165 -3.62 10.17 -1.22
C TRP A 165 -3.01 9.17 -2.20
N VAL A 166 -1.74 8.80 -2.00
CA VAL A 166 -1.12 7.68 -2.72
C VAL A 166 -1.23 6.40 -1.89
N ALA A 167 -1.90 5.39 -2.44
CA ALA A 167 -2.23 4.16 -1.75
C ALA A 167 -1.44 2.97 -2.32
N PRO A 168 -0.27 2.63 -1.75
CA PRO A 168 0.44 1.40 -2.10
C PRO A 168 -0.34 0.19 -1.58
N VAL A 169 -0.78 -0.68 -2.49
CA VAL A 169 -1.56 -1.88 -2.14
C VAL A 169 -1.23 -3.02 -3.10
N SER A 170 -0.89 -4.17 -2.55
CA SER A 170 -0.62 -5.37 -3.35
C SER A 170 -1.92 -5.96 -3.87
N LEU A 171 -1.87 -6.54 -5.08
CA LEU A 171 -2.97 -7.30 -5.66
C LEU A 171 -3.35 -8.56 -4.85
N GLU A 172 -2.52 -9.00 -3.91
CA GLU A 172 -2.90 -10.02 -2.92
C GLU A 172 -4.14 -9.62 -2.10
N ARG A 173 -4.45 -8.32 -2.06
CA ARG A 173 -5.57 -7.72 -1.32
C ARG A 173 -6.76 -7.39 -2.21
N LEU A 174 -6.80 -7.89 -3.44
CA LEU A 174 -7.92 -7.69 -4.35
C LEU A 174 -9.18 -8.39 -3.81
N ILE A 175 -10.25 -7.64 -3.62
CA ILE A 175 -11.57 -8.15 -3.22
C ILE A 175 -12.62 -7.79 -4.29
N PRO A 176 -13.79 -8.47 -4.31
CA PRO A 176 -14.81 -8.20 -5.33
C PRO A 176 -15.37 -6.77 -5.30
N SER A 177 -15.59 -6.20 -4.12
CA SER A 177 -16.08 -4.82 -3.97
C SER A 177 -15.76 -4.27 -2.58
N VAL A 178 -15.04 -3.15 -2.52
CA VAL A 178 -14.79 -2.40 -1.29
C VAL A 178 -16.09 -1.76 -0.79
N ILE A 179 -16.91 -1.25 -1.70
CA ILE A 179 -18.18 -0.61 -1.35
C ILE A 179 -19.12 -1.59 -0.66
N GLU A 180 -19.23 -2.81 -1.18
CA GLU A 180 -20.05 -3.83 -0.54
C GLU A 180 -19.47 -4.23 0.81
N ALA A 181 -18.15 -4.49 0.90
CA ALA A 181 -17.50 -4.84 2.16
C ALA A 181 -17.76 -3.79 3.26
N ALA A 182 -17.71 -2.49 2.91
CA ALA A 182 -17.93 -1.40 3.87
C ALA A 182 -19.33 -1.42 4.50
N ARG A 183 -20.36 -1.90 3.78
CA ARG A 183 -21.75 -1.95 4.29
C ARG A 183 -21.95 -3.00 5.39
N HIS A 184 -21.05 -3.98 5.46
CA HIS A 184 -21.13 -5.10 6.41
C HIS A 184 -20.15 -4.98 7.58
N CYS A 185 -19.41 -3.87 7.68
CA CYS A 185 -18.33 -3.71 8.64
C CYS A 185 -18.55 -2.52 9.58
N GLY A 186 -18.15 -2.70 10.84
CA GLY A 186 -18.07 -1.63 11.83
C GLY A 186 -17.44 -2.16 13.12
N ASN A 187 -16.54 -1.42 13.77
CA ASN A 187 -15.88 -1.90 14.99
C ASN A 187 -16.87 -2.19 16.14
N HIS A 188 -17.99 -1.46 16.19
CA HIS A 188 -19.10 -1.73 17.11
C HIS A 188 -20.11 -2.78 16.61
N LEU A 189 -20.05 -3.18 15.34
CA LEU A 189 -21.06 -4.03 14.70
C LEU A 189 -20.85 -5.52 15.02
N TRP A 190 -19.61 -5.93 15.26
CA TRP A 190 -19.27 -7.35 15.38
C TRP A 190 -19.78 -7.96 16.70
N ASP A 191 -20.41 -9.14 16.60
CA ASP A 191 -20.71 -9.99 17.75
C ASP A 191 -19.54 -10.93 18.11
N TYR A 192 -18.75 -11.31 17.10
CA TYR A 192 -17.63 -12.24 17.24
C TYR A 192 -16.51 -11.87 16.27
N THR A 193 -15.26 -11.91 16.74
CA THR A 193 -14.08 -11.66 15.90
C THR A 193 -13.01 -12.73 16.09
N MET A 194 -12.11 -12.84 15.11
CA MET A 194 -10.85 -13.60 15.22
C MET A 194 -9.69 -12.61 15.26
N GLY A 195 -9.40 -12.11 16.46
CA GLY A 195 -8.51 -10.96 16.66
C GLY A 195 -9.28 -9.67 16.93
N GLN A 196 -8.57 -8.56 16.93
CA GLN A 196 -9.10 -7.25 17.30
C GLN A 196 -10.25 -6.80 16.37
N SER A 197 -11.28 -6.21 16.95
CA SER A 197 -12.40 -5.59 16.26
C SER A 197 -11.94 -4.37 15.46
N ALA A 198 -12.40 -4.27 14.20
CA ALA A 198 -12.12 -3.15 13.33
C ALA A 198 -13.31 -2.82 12.43
N GLY A 199 -13.55 -1.53 12.19
CA GLY A 199 -14.38 -1.05 11.10
C GLY A 199 -13.64 -1.16 9.78
N PHE A 200 -14.32 -0.81 8.68
CA PHE A 200 -13.75 -0.82 7.33
C PHE A 200 -14.06 0.51 6.65
N MET A 201 -13.01 1.30 6.40
CA MET A 201 -13.10 2.64 5.83
C MET A 201 -12.95 2.56 4.31
N PRO A 202 -14.02 2.78 3.51
CA PRO A 202 -13.91 2.84 2.06
C PRO A 202 -13.35 4.20 1.62
N VAL A 203 -12.30 4.18 0.80
CA VAL A 203 -11.73 5.38 0.19
C VAL A 203 -11.77 5.21 -1.32
N VAL A 204 -12.49 6.11 -1.99
CA VAL A 204 -12.82 6.00 -3.43
C VAL A 204 -11.94 6.91 -4.30
N ASN A 205 -11.25 7.88 -3.69
CA ASN A 205 -10.46 8.92 -4.36
C ASN A 205 -8.94 8.78 -4.18
N ALA A 206 -8.45 7.67 -3.63
CA ALA A 206 -7.01 7.42 -3.56
C ALA A 206 -6.42 7.07 -4.94
N LEU A 207 -5.16 7.45 -5.15
CA LEU A 207 -4.31 7.03 -6.26
C LEU A 207 -3.67 5.68 -5.92
N VAL A 208 -4.25 4.62 -6.45
CA VAL A 208 -3.86 3.25 -6.11
C VAL A 208 -2.65 2.80 -6.95
N VAL A 209 -1.60 2.35 -6.26
CA VAL A 209 -0.38 1.79 -6.87
C VAL A 209 -0.25 0.33 -6.46
N THR A 210 -0.42 -0.57 -7.43
CA THR A 210 -0.18 -2.01 -7.29
C THR A 210 1.10 -2.44 -7.98
N GLU A 211 1.43 -3.74 -7.96
CA GLU A 211 2.53 -4.31 -8.74
C GLU A 211 2.42 -3.98 -10.23
N ILE A 212 1.18 -3.94 -10.79
CA ILE A 212 0.95 -3.54 -12.19
C ILE A 212 1.37 -2.08 -12.37
N GLN A 213 0.78 -1.15 -11.61
CA GLN A 213 1.10 0.27 -11.78
C GLN A 213 2.60 0.54 -11.60
N ALA A 214 3.22 -0.12 -10.61
CA ALA A 214 4.64 0.02 -10.34
C ALA A 214 5.51 -0.45 -11.51
N ILE A 215 5.29 -1.66 -12.04
CA ILE A 215 6.14 -2.17 -13.12
C ILE A 215 5.91 -1.46 -14.45
N GLU A 216 4.66 -1.12 -14.76
CA GLU A 216 4.36 -0.34 -15.97
C GLU A 216 5.00 1.05 -15.90
N LEU A 217 4.96 1.73 -14.75
CA LEU A 217 5.60 3.03 -14.57
C LEU A 217 7.14 2.99 -14.65
N LEU A 218 7.76 1.95 -14.10
CA LEU A 218 9.23 1.83 -14.03
C LEU A 218 9.85 1.36 -15.37
N THR A 219 9.09 0.62 -16.17
CA THR A 219 9.65 -0.12 -17.32
C THR A 219 8.94 0.14 -18.64
N GLY A 220 7.67 0.58 -18.59
CA GLY A 220 6.81 0.73 -19.74
C GLY A 220 6.23 -0.57 -20.26
N VAL A 221 6.41 -1.70 -19.58
CA VAL A 221 5.81 -2.98 -19.98
C VAL A 221 4.27 -2.93 -19.89
N THR A 222 3.57 -3.82 -20.57
CA THR A 222 2.18 -4.12 -20.25
C THR A 222 2.13 -5.27 -19.26
N ALA A 223 1.42 -5.11 -18.14
CA ALA A 223 1.28 -6.14 -17.12
C ALA A 223 -0.20 -6.49 -16.86
N VAL A 224 -0.49 -7.79 -16.69
CA VAL A 224 -1.83 -8.31 -16.40
C VAL A 224 -1.76 -9.25 -15.21
N HIS A 225 -2.66 -9.08 -14.24
CA HIS A 225 -2.79 -9.98 -13.11
C HIS A 225 -3.45 -11.30 -13.54
N VAL A 226 -2.74 -12.41 -13.42
CA VAL A 226 -3.21 -13.73 -13.91
C VAL A 226 -3.42 -14.76 -12.80
N GLY A 227 -2.98 -14.47 -11.58
CA GLY A 227 -3.24 -15.33 -10.43
C GLY A 227 -2.70 -14.76 -9.14
N SER A 228 -3.26 -15.21 -8.02
CA SER A 228 -2.77 -14.89 -6.68
C SER A 228 -2.78 -16.13 -5.79
N GLY A 229 -1.95 -16.08 -4.74
CA GLY A 229 -1.86 -17.11 -3.73
C GLY A 229 -0.90 -18.25 -4.08
N GLY A 230 -0.72 -19.12 -3.10
CA GLY A 230 0.26 -20.19 -3.08
C GLY A 230 0.32 -20.77 -1.68
N VAL A 231 1.28 -21.65 -1.43
CA VAL A 231 1.48 -22.31 -0.13
C VAL A 231 2.97 -22.46 0.17
N ALA A 232 3.32 -22.75 1.41
CA ALA A 232 4.68 -23.05 1.85
C ALA A 232 5.67 -21.90 1.58
N GLY A 233 5.28 -20.68 1.99
CA GLY A 233 6.08 -19.45 1.82
C GLY A 233 5.70 -18.63 0.59
N SER A 234 4.64 -19.05 -0.13
CA SER A 234 4.05 -18.33 -1.27
C SER A 234 2.63 -17.84 -0.99
N GLU A 235 2.22 -17.79 0.29
CA GLU A 235 0.96 -17.18 0.69
C GLU A 235 0.94 -15.71 0.26
N GLY A 236 -0.13 -15.27 -0.42
CA GLY A 236 -0.25 -13.91 -0.94
C GLY A 236 0.60 -13.60 -2.18
N ALA A 237 1.26 -14.59 -2.79
CA ALA A 237 2.01 -14.35 -4.03
C ALA A 237 1.10 -13.79 -5.15
N VAL A 238 1.68 -13.00 -6.05
CA VAL A 238 1.02 -12.39 -7.21
C VAL A 238 1.73 -12.84 -8.48
N MET A 239 0.98 -13.37 -9.43
CA MET A 239 1.48 -13.76 -10.74
C MET A 239 1.01 -12.75 -11.79
N LEU A 240 1.97 -12.18 -12.52
CA LEU A 240 1.71 -11.25 -13.61
C LEU A 240 2.19 -11.82 -14.94
N ALA A 241 1.36 -11.73 -15.96
CA ALA A 241 1.80 -11.87 -17.35
C ALA A 241 2.30 -10.52 -17.85
N LEU A 242 3.48 -10.51 -18.45
CA LEU A 242 4.12 -9.34 -19.03
C LEU A 242 4.17 -9.50 -20.54
N GLU A 243 3.82 -8.44 -21.28
CA GLU A 243 3.91 -8.44 -22.74
C GLU A 243 4.39 -7.09 -23.30
N GLY A 244 5.11 -7.14 -24.42
CA GLY A 244 5.73 -5.97 -25.01
C GLY A 244 6.77 -6.32 -26.09
N GLU A 245 7.51 -5.28 -26.51
CA GLU A 245 8.78 -5.44 -27.22
C GLU A 245 9.79 -6.20 -26.36
N HIS A 246 10.74 -6.89 -27.01
CA HIS A 246 11.72 -7.74 -26.33
C HIS A 246 12.46 -7.02 -25.20
N ASP A 247 13.07 -5.87 -25.49
CA ASP A 247 13.87 -5.11 -24.52
C ASP A 247 13.04 -4.57 -23.36
N VAL A 248 11.77 -4.24 -23.61
CA VAL A 248 10.84 -3.74 -22.58
C VAL A 248 10.49 -4.87 -21.61
N VAL A 249 10.15 -6.05 -22.13
CA VAL A 249 9.83 -7.23 -21.31
C VAL A 249 11.07 -7.72 -20.55
N LEU A 250 12.24 -7.75 -21.20
CA LEU A 250 13.49 -8.15 -20.56
C LEU A 250 13.83 -7.21 -19.40
N LYS A 251 13.79 -5.89 -19.61
CA LYS A 251 13.98 -4.90 -18.53
C LYS A 251 13.02 -5.11 -17.35
N ALA A 252 11.76 -5.42 -17.64
CA ALA A 252 10.76 -5.69 -16.61
C ALA A 252 11.03 -6.99 -15.83
N PHE A 253 11.43 -8.03 -16.54
CA PHE A 253 11.81 -9.31 -15.95
C PHE A 253 13.04 -9.17 -15.05
N GLU A 254 14.10 -8.53 -15.54
CA GLU A 254 15.35 -8.30 -14.79
C GLU A 254 15.14 -7.41 -13.56
N LEU A 255 14.24 -6.42 -13.64
CA LEU A 255 13.86 -5.61 -12.47
C LEU A 255 13.25 -6.47 -11.37
N ILE A 256 12.35 -7.39 -11.72
CA ILE A 256 11.75 -8.30 -10.75
C ILE A 256 12.79 -9.28 -10.22
N GLU A 257 13.64 -9.83 -11.11
CA GLU A 257 14.73 -10.75 -10.74
C GLU A 257 15.66 -10.11 -9.70
N ALA A 258 16.00 -8.84 -9.86
CA ALA A 258 16.82 -8.09 -8.90
C ALA A 258 16.16 -7.84 -7.54
N ILE A 259 14.82 -7.94 -7.45
CA ILE A 259 14.07 -7.81 -6.19
C ILE A 259 13.88 -9.18 -5.51
N LYS A 260 14.04 -10.29 -6.24
CA LYS A 260 13.85 -11.63 -5.69
C LYS A 260 14.73 -11.84 -4.46
N GLY A 261 14.15 -12.52 -3.46
CA GLY A 261 14.87 -12.80 -2.22
C GLY A 261 14.85 -11.66 -1.20
N GLU A 262 14.06 -10.60 -1.44
CA GLU A 262 13.72 -9.59 -0.43
C GLU A 262 13.45 -10.26 0.93
N PRO A 263 14.10 -9.83 2.03
CA PRO A 263 14.02 -10.52 3.31
C PRO A 263 12.63 -10.44 3.94
N GLN A 264 12.29 -11.47 4.71
CA GLN A 264 11.11 -11.48 5.58
C GLN A 264 11.49 -10.91 6.95
N PHE A 265 10.57 -10.18 7.58
CA PHE A 265 10.73 -9.65 8.93
C PHE A 265 10.00 -10.51 9.97
N ASP A 266 10.48 -10.45 11.22
CA ASP A 266 9.85 -11.10 12.36
C ASP A 266 8.58 -10.38 12.82
N PRO A 267 7.56 -11.09 13.34
CA PRO A 267 6.36 -10.44 13.85
C PRO A 267 6.66 -9.48 15.01
N PRO A 268 5.95 -8.34 15.10
CA PRO A 268 6.15 -7.37 16.18
C PRO A 268 5.48 -7.86 17.48
N ARG A 269 5.70 -7.15 18.58
CA ARG A 269 4.92 -7.39 19.80
C ARG A 269 3.49 -6.87 19.59
N LEU A 270 2.52 -7.76 19.82
CA LEU A 270 1.10 -7.49 19.58
C LEU A 270 0.33 -7.30 20.88
N VAL A 271 -0.73 -6.48 20.80
CA VAL A 271 -1.75 -6.44 21.86
C VAL A 271 -2.32 -7.85 22.05
N PRO A 272 -2.36 -8.39 23.29
CA PRO A 272 -2.92 -9.72 23.56
C PRO A 272 -4.39 -9.81 23.15
N TYR A 273 -4.82 -10.98 22.67
CA TYR A 273 -6.22 -11.21 22.27
C TYR A 273 -6.67 -12.61 22.67
N ILE A 274 -7.84 -12.74 23.31
CA ILE A 274 -8.45 -14.04 23.61
C ILE A 274 -9.98 -14.08 23.35
N ARG A 275 -10.71 -12.94 23.39
CA ARG A 275 -12.03 -12.75 22.74
C ARG A 275 -12.53 -11.30 22.89
N GLU A 276 -12.69 -10.58 21.78
CA GLU A 276 -13.56 -9.39 21.66
C GLU A 276 -14.81 -9.83 20.86
N PRO A 277 -15.96 -9.13 20.81
CA PRO A 277 -16.47 -7.90 21.44
C PRO A 277 -17.64 -8.11 22.45
N GLU A 278 -18.04 -7.07 23.20
CA GLU A 278 -19.47 -6.70 23.35
C GLU A 278 -19.59 -5.29 22.75
N THR A 279 -19.60 -5.23 21.41
CA THR A 279 -19.62 -4.03 20.55
C THR A 279 -18.47 -3.03 20.75
N SER A 280 -17.25 -3.52 21.00
CA SER A 280 -15.96 -2.78 21.09
C SER A 280 -15.92 -1.47 20.28
N PRO A 281 -15.46 -0.32 20.83
CA PRO A 281 -14.14 -0.12 21.43
C PRO A 281 -14.14 0.66 22.77
N SER A 282 -13.24 0.30 23.68
CA SER A 282 -12.58 1.29 24.56
C SER A 282 -11.13 0.91 24.89
N ARG A 283 -10.29 0.93 23.86
CA ARG A 283 -9.01 1.65 23.79
C ARG A 283 -8.73 1.93 22.32
#